data_AF-A0A1H7A0B9-F1
#
_entry.id   AF-A0A1H7A0B9-F1
#
_cell.length_a   1.000
_cell.length_b   1.000
_cell.length_c   1.000
_cell.angle_alpha   90.00
_cell.angle_beta   90.00
_cell.angle_gamma   90.00
#
_symmetry.space_group_name_H-M   'P 1'
#
loop_
_entity.id
_entity.type
_entity.pdbx_description
1 polymer ?
#
loop_
_entity_poly.entity_id
_entity_poly.type
_entity_poly.pdbx_seq_one_letter_code
_entity_poly.pdbx_strand_id
1 'polypeptide(L)'
;MAFNYDFPASPEEILEALQDFLENTPGLPNLPEIPGLPDLIEIIGGNIGVSEGTVENGALTTTNGPSSPDVLFVEVPGEPGQQQSIVVPNDIQSNTRVYTFSSDADLSMGFNTIDRAVILGNGNDFVTVAGDHDTILSGGNGNDTLITSGGDDWVSGDRGNDSISTGAGNDTIVTGLGRDTIDAGEGFDVVQFNGDIGNFRLFDVGDGDLLVHNKQSPANSAVISDAELLQFNDNESIVLVDNETEA
;
A
#
# COMPACT_ATOMS: atom_id res chain seq x y z
N MET A 1 -16.17 -14.81 24.32
CA MET A 1 -15.61 -16.03 23.68
C MET A 1 -14.38 -15.54 22.96
N ALA A 2 -13.21 -15.78 23.54
CA ALA A 2 -11.93 -15.50 22.92
C ALA A 2 -11.57 -16.75 22.13
N PHE A 3 -11.32 -16.62 20.83
CA PHE A 3 -10.73 -17.71 20.05
C PHE A 3 -9.22 -17.59 20.17
N ASN A 4 -8.61 -18.72 20.53
CA ASN A 4 -7.22 -18.85 20.92
C ASN A 4 -6.40 -19.18 19.66
N TYR A 5 -5.39 -18.34 19.42
CA TYR A 5 -4.27 -18.50 18.50
C TYR A 5 -3.49 -19.80 18.75
N ASP A 6 -3.00 -20.44 17.67
CA ASP A 6 -1.85 -21.38 17.57
C ASP A 6 -2.02 -22.18 16.26
N PHE A 7 -1.25 -22.11 15.15
CA PHE A 7 0.00 -21.49 14.69
C PHE A 7 -0.07 -21.53 13.14
N PRO A 8 0.17 -20.44 12.37
CA PRO A 8 0.13 -20.50 10.90
C PRO A 8 1.52 -20.64 10.26
N ALA A 9 1.50 -21.06 8.99
CA ALA A 9 2.64 -21.24 8.08
C ALA A 9 3.53 -19.99 7.98
N SER A 10 4.81 -20.20 7.72
CA SER A 10 5.84 -19.16 7.74
C SER A 10 5.80 -18.24 6.50
N PRO A 11 6.24 -16.97 6.62
CA PRO A 11 6.32 -16.01 5.50
C PRO A 11 7.03 -16.53 4.24
N GLU A 12 7.97 -17.48 4.40
CA GLU A 12 8.71 -18.12 3.31
C GLU A 12 7.82 -19.03 2.44
N GLU A 13 6.78 -19.65 3.00
CA GLU A 13 5.86 -20.56 2.28
C GLU A 13 4.85 -19.80 1.39
N ILE A 14 4.54 -18.56 1.75
CA ILE A 14 3.63 -17.65 1.01
C ILE A 14 4.35 -17.03 -0.19
N LEU A 15 5.58 -16.60 0.04
CA LEU A 15 6.46 -16.10 -1.00
C LEU A 15 6.78 -17.23 -2.00
N GLU A 16 7.00 -18.47 -1.55
CA GLU A 16 7.15 -19.65 -2.42
C GLU A 16 5.88 -19.94 -3.23
N ALA A 17 4.67 -19.78 -2.69
CA ALA A 17 3.43 -20.04 -3.44
C ALA A 17 3.12 -18.97 -4.51
N LEU A 18 3.39 -17.69 -4.21
CA LEU A 18 3.31 -16.60 -5.18
C LEU A 18 4.42 -16.72 -6.24
N GLN A 19 5.64 -17.10 -5.83
CA GLN A 19 6.75 -17.36 -6.74
C GLN A 19 6.51 -18.59 -7.62
N ASP A 20 5.96 -19.69 -7.11
CA ASP A 20 5.62 -20.89 -7.89
C ASP A 20 4.50 -20.61 -8.92
N PHE A 21 3.53 -19.76 -8.57
CA PHE A 21 2.52 -19.28 -9.52
C PHE A 21 3.13 -18.38 -10.62
N LEU A 22 4.05 -17.49 -10.26
CA LEU A 22 4.76 -16.61 -11.21
C LEU A 22 5.77 -17.39 -12.09
N GLU A 23 6.46 -18.39 -11.54
CA GLU A 23 7.43 -19.23 -12.26
C GLU A 23 6.77 -20.16 -13.28
N ASN A 24 5.54 -20.59 -13.02
CA ASN A 24 4.76 -21.43 -13.93
C ASN A 24 3.91 -20.63 -14.94
N THR A 25 3.93 -19.29 -14.88
CA THR A 25 3.14 -18.39 -15.74
C THR A 25 4.06 -17.36 -16.42
N PRO A 26 4.64 -17.66 -17.60
CA PRO A 26 5.69 -16.83 -18.18
C PRO A 26 5.18 -15.46 -18.64
N GLY A 27 5.74 -14.38 -18.07
CA GLY A 27 5.50 -12.99 -18.51
C GLY A 27 5.12 -12.00 -17.41
N LEU A 28 4.93 -12.43 -16.16
CA LEU A 28 4.55 -11.54 -15.05
C LEU A 28 5.80 -10.92 -14.34
N PRO A 29 5.72 -9.67 -13.86
CA PRO A 29 6.81 -8.99 -13.16
C PRO A 29 7.06 -9.55 -11.75
N ASN A 30 8.29 -9.39 -11.23
CA ASN A 30 8.64 -9.73 -9.85
C ASN A 30 7.82 -8.87 -8.87
N LEU A 31 7.21 -9.50 -7.87
CA LEU A 31 6.49 -8.78 -6.79
C LEU A 31 7.47 -8.07 -5.85
N PRO A 32 7.16 -6.86 -5.35
CA PRO A 32 7.87 -6.24 -4.23
C PRO A 32 7.75 -7.07 -2.95
N GLU A 33 8.74 -7.02 -2.06
CA GLU A 33 8.61 -7.55 -0.68
C GLU A 33 7.67 -6.60 0.10
N ILE A 34 6.45 -7.03 0.40
CA ILE A 34 5.45 -6.22 1.13
C ILE A 34 5.33 -6.72 2.58
N PRO A 35 5.75 -5.93 3.58
CA PRO A 35 5.41 -6.13 5.00
C PRO A 35 3.89 -6.18 5.22
N GLY A 36 3.39 -7.13 6.04
CA GLY A 36 1.95 -7.30 6.30
C GLY A 36 1.25 -8.43 5.50
N LEU A 37 1.92 -8.98 4.48
CA LEU A 37 1.44 -10.20 3.78
C LEU A 37 1.18 -11.44 4.69
N PRO A 38 1.88 -11.65 5.83
CA PRO A 38 1.68 -12.83 6.68
C PRO A 38 0.27 -12.96 7.28
N ASP A 39 -0.46 -11.85 7.49
CA ASP A 39 -1.81 -11.87 8.06
C ASP A 39 -2.89 -12.13 6.99
N LEU A 40 -2.59 -11.91 5.71
CA LEU A 40 -3.56 -12.04 4.62
C LEU A 40 -3.94 -13.49 4.28
N ILE A 41 -3.14 -14.47 4.71
CA ILE A 41 -3.35 -15.92 4.45
C ILE A 41 -4.03 -16.65 5.63
N GLU A 42 -4.25 -16.00 6.77
CA GLU A 42 -5.15 -16.55 7.80
C GLU A 42 -6.64 -16.46 7.36
N ILE A 43 -6.96 -15.58 6.40
CA ILE A 43 -8.34 -15.36 5.91
C ILE A 43 -8.73 -16.37 4.81
N ILE A 44 -7.78 -16.89 4.03
CA ILE A 44 -8.06 -17.73 2.85
C ILE A 44 -7.92 -19.21 3.18
N GLY A 45 -8.77 -19.72 4.07
CA GLY A 45 -8.90 -21.17 4.27
C GLY A 45 -9.46 -21.87 3.02
N GLY A 46 -8.67 -22.69 2.32
CA GLY A 46 -9.16 -23.61 1.27
C GLY A 46 -8.62 -23.36 -0.14
N ASN A 47 -9.44 -23.67 -1.16
CA ASN A 47 -9.13 -23.45 -2.58
C ASN A 47 -9.20 -21.93 -2.88
N ILE A 48 -8.05 -21.28 -3.03
CA ILE A 48 -7.94 -19.87 -3.40
C ILE A 48 -8.45 -19.68 -4.84
N GLY A 49 -9.48 -18.87 -5.03
CA GLY A 49 -9.95 -18.45 -6.33
C GLY A 49 -9.04 -17.38 -6.90
N VAL A 50 -8.38 -17.66 -8.02
CA VAL A 50 -7.52 -16.70 -8.73
C VAL A 50 -8.12 -16.42 -10.10
N SER A 51 -8.20 -15.14 -10.46
CA SER A 51 -8.61 -14.70 -11.79
C SER A 51 -7.66 -13.66 -12.35
N GLU A 52 -7.63 -13.57 -13.68
CA GLU A 52 -7.15 -12.39 -14.38
C GLU A 52 -8.29 -11.38 -14.50
N GLY A 53 -7.96 -10.13 -14.81
CA GLY A 53 -8.89 -9.05 -15.00
C GLY A 53 -8.53 -8.21 -16.21
N THR A 54 -9.54 -7.65 -16.85
CA THR A 54 -9.38 -6.70 -17.96
C THR A 54 -10.26 -5.49 -17.72
N VAL A 55 -9.80 -4.33 -18.19
CA VAL A 55 -10.54 -3.07 -18.12
C VAL A 55 -11.07 -2.72 -19.51
N GLU A 56 -12.39 -2.73 -19.67
CA GLU A 56 -13.05 -2.28 -20.91
C GLU A 56 -13.92 -1.06 -20.62
N ASN A 57 -13.68 0.04 -21.33
CA ASN A 57 -14.40 1.32 -21.14
C ASN A 57 -14.43 1.80 -19.68
N GLY A 58 -13.35 1.53 -18.92
CA GLY A 58 -13.21 1.91 -17.52
C GLY A 58 -13.90 0.98 -16.52
N ALA A 59 -14.50 -0.14 -16.95
CA ALA A 59 -15.07 -1.14 -16.04
C ALA A 59 -14.16 -2.36 -15.94
N LEU A 60 -13.83 -2.77 -14.71
CA LEU A 60 -13.09 -4.01 -14.46
C LEU A 60 -14.00 -5.22 -14.64
N THR A 61 -13.52 -6.23 -15.35
CA THR A 61 -14.17 -7.54 -15.46
C THR A 61 -13.16 -8.65 -15.23
N THR A 62 -13.58 -9.75 -14.59
CA THR A 62 -12.73 -10.92 -14.42
C THR A 62 -12.70 -11.77 -15.70
N THR A 63 -11.53 -12.25 -16.06
CA THR A 63 -11.28 -13.23 -17.12
C THR A 63 -10.48 -14.40 -16.54
N ASN A 64 -10.54 -15.58 -17.17
CA ASN A 64 -9.71 -16.73 -16.78
C ASN A 64 -9.71 -17.06 -15.27
N GLY A 65 -10.89 -17.37 -14.72
CA GLY A 65 -11.05 -17.74 -13.31
C GLY A 65 -12.50 -17.59 -12.82
N PRO A 66 -12.76 -17.72 -11.51
CA PRO A 66 -14.07 -17.42 -10.94
C PRO A 66 -14.43 -15.93 -11.10
N SER A 67 -15.72 -15.63 -11.25
CA SER A 67 -16.21 -14.25 -11.36
C SER A 67 -16.04 -13.42 -10.08
N SER A 68 -15.67 -14.08 -8.99
CA SER A 68 -15.48 -13.48 -7.68
C SER A 68 -14.29 -14.19 -7.01
N PRO A 69 -13.06 -13.84 -7.42
CA PRO A 69 -11.84 -14.45 -6.93
C PRO A 69 -11.48 -13.93 -5.53
N ASP A 70 -10.58 -14.62 -4.86
CA ASP A 70 -9.87 -14.10 -3.69
C ASP A 70 -8.69 -13.20 -4.12
N VAL A 71 -8.06 -13.50 -5.26
CA VAL A 71 -6.91 -12.78 -5.83
C VAL A 71 -7.19 -12.43 -7.30
N LEU A 72 -7.00 -11.16 -7.66
CA LEU A 72 -7.22 -10.65 -9.01
C LEU A 72 -5.98 -9.96 -9.57
N PHE A 73 -5.49 -10.49 -10.69
CA PHE A 73 -4.40 -9.90 -11.47
C PHE A 73 -4.97 -9.10 -12.64
N VAL A 74 -4.70 -7.80 -12.71
CA VAL A 74 -5.25 -6.91 -13.74
C VAL A 74 -4.11 -6.30 -14.53
N GLU A 75 -4.09 -6.55 -15.84
CA GLU A 75 -3.24 -5.81 -16.77
C GLU A 75 -4.08 -4.67 -17.37
N VAL A 76 -3.59 -3.44 -17.22
CA VAL A 76 -4.27 -2.25 -17.71
C VAL A 76 -3.39 -1.60 -18.78
N PRO A 77 -3.79 -1.63 -20.06
CA PRO A 77 -2.95 -1.14 -21.14
C PRO A 77 -2.97 0.38 -21.18
N GLY A 78 -1.81 1.03 -21.25
CA GLY A 78 -1.71 2.47 -21.41
C GLY A 78 -0.26 2.94 -21.32
N GLU A 79 -0.04 4.22 -21.59
CA GLU A 79 1.29 4.84 -21.57
C GLU A 79 1.38 5.86 -20.41
N PRO A 80 2.59 6.24 -19.96
CA PRO A 80 2.76 7.24 -18.91
C PRO A 80 2.02 8.56 -19.20
N GLY A 81 1.26 9.06 -18.22
CA GLY A 81 0.43 10.26 -18.34
C GLY A 81 -0.94 10.05 -18.98
N GLN A 82 -1.27 8.83 -19.42
CA GLN A 82 -2.61 8.49 -19.88
C GLN A 82 -3.49 8.12 -18.67
N GLN A 83 -4.53 8.90 -18.40
CA GLN A 83 -5.47 8.61 -17.31
C GLN A 83 -6.44 7.47 -17.65
N GLN A 84 -6.61 6.54 -16.71
CA GLN A 84 -7.61 5.49 -16.75
C GLN A 84 -8.40 5.43 -15.45
N SER A 85 -9.67 5.83 -15.51
CA SER A 85 -10.60 5.63 -14.41
C SER A 85 -11.12 4.20 -14.45
N ILE A 86 -10.88 3.45 -13.37
CA ILE A 86 -11.29 2.05 -13.23
C ILE A 86 -12.39 1.98 -12.18
N VAL A 87 -13.57 1.57 -12.61
CA VAL A 87 -14.68 1.19 -11.76
C VAL A 87 -14.54 -0.29 -11.44
N VAL A 88 -14.28 -0.60 -10.17
CA VAL A 88 -14.25 -1.97 -9.66
C VAL A 88 -15.68 -2.35 -9.24
N PRO A 89 -16.32 -3.35 -9.86
CA PRO A 89 -17.66 -3.79 -9.51
C PRO A 89 -17.79 -4.31 -8.07
N ASN A 90 -18.92 -4.04 -7.42
CA ASN A 90 -19.17 -4.39 -6.01
C ASN A 90 -18.99 -5.89 -5.70
N ASP A 91 -19.33 -6.77 -6.64
CA ASP A 91 -19.20 -8.23 -6.49
C ASP A 91 -17.75 -8.72 -6.55
N ILE A 92 -16.87 -7.97 -7.23
CA ILE A 92 -15.42 -8.17 -7.15
C ILE A 92 -14.91 -7.60 -5.82
N GLN A 93 -15.30 -6.36 -5.50
CA GLN A 93 -14.93 -5.65 -4.27
C GLN A 93 -15.30 -6.37 -2.97
N SER A 94 -16.41 -7.09 -2.94
CA SER A 94 -16.88 -7.74 -1.72
C SER A 94 -16.12 -9.00 -1.34
N ASN A 95 -15.40 -9.61 -2.29
CA ASN A 95 -14.82 -10.95 -2.12
C ASN A 95 -13.32 -11.01 -2.41
N THR A 96 -12.81 -10.12 -3.28
CA THR A 96 -11.39 -10.11 -3.65
C THR A 96 -10.60 -9.39 -2.57
N ARG A 97 -9.62 -10.08 -1.99
CA ARG A 97 -8.74 -9.55 -0.95
C ARG A 97 -7.44 -8.98 -1.52
N VAL A 98 -6.99 -9.50 -2.66
CA VAL A 98 -5.74 -9.05 -3.28
C VAL A 98 -6.01 -8.58 -4.70
N TYR A 99 -5.61 -7.35 -4.97
CA TYR A 99 -5.59 -6.75 -6.29
C TYR A 99 -4.16 -6.43 -6.69
N THR A 100 -3.77 -6.86 -7.88
CA THR A 100 -2.50 -6.43 -8.48
C THR A 100 -2.81 -5.76 -9.81
N PHE A 101 -2.40 -4.51 -9.98
CA PHE A 101 -2.53 -3.76 -11.23
C PHE A 101 -1.15 -3.59 -11.85
N SER A 102 -0.99 -4.07 -13.08
CA SER A 102 0.18 -3.80 -13.91
C SER A 102 -0.21 -2.82 -15.01
N SER A 103 0.31 -1.59 -14.90
CA SER A 103 -0.02 -0.46 -15.79
C SER A 103 1.14 0.52 -15.86
N ASP A 104 1.40 1.10 -17.03
CA ASP A 104 2.21 2.33 -17.17
C ASP A 104 1.33 3.60 -17.20
N ALA A 105 0.01 3.44 -17.34
CA ALA A 105 -0.96 4.53 -17.30
C ALA A 105 -1.33 4.94 -15.87
N ASP A 106 -1.71 6.21 -15.71
CA ASP A 106 -2.18 6.82 -14.46
C ASP A 106 -3.59 6.28 -14.12
N LEU A 107 -3.69 5.45 -13.09
CA LEU A 107 -4.93 4.81 -12.69
C LEU A 107 -5.70 5.67 -11.70
N SER A 108 -7.03 5.72 -11.81
CA SER A 108 -7.91 6.33 -10.81
C SER A 108 -8.91 5.29 -10.32
N MET A 109 -8.78 4.90 -9.05
CA MET A 109 -9.48 3.77 -8.44
C MET A 109 -10.08 4.12 -7.09
N GLY A 110 -11.24 3.52 -6.80
CA GLY A 110 -11.93 3.65 -5.53
C GLY A 110 -12.35 2.28 -5.01
N PHE A 111 -12.03 2.02 -3.76
CA PHE A 111 -12.35 0.80 -3.03
C PHE A 111 -13.21 1.15 -1.81
N ASN A 112 -14.21 0.34 -1.49
CA ASN A 112 -15.22 0.69 -0.49
C ASN A 112 -15.62 -0.44 0.48
N THR A 113 -14.88 -1.55 0.55
CA THR A 113 -15.22 -2.74 1.39
C THR A 113 -14.00 -3.62 1.68
N ILE A 114 -13.99 -4.39 2.79
CA ILE A 114 -13.04 -5.45 3.22
C ILE A 114 -11.54 -5.09 3.26
N ASP A 115 -10.80 -5.80 4.12
CA ASP A 115 -9.33 -5.75 4.16
C ASP A 115 -8.75 -6.11 2.80
N ARG A 116 -7.85 -5.28 2.26
CA ARG A 116 -7.31 -5.43 0.91
C ARG A 116 -5.81 -5.24 0.84
N ALA A 117 -5.16 -6.03 -0.01
CA ALA A 117 -3.88 -5.68 -0.60
C ALA A 117 -4.09 -5.11 -2.01
N VAL A 118 -3.59 -3.90 -2.27
CA VAL A 118 -3.60 -3.26 -3.58
C VAL A 118 -2.16 -2.93 -3.98
N ILE A 119 -1.72 -3.49 -5.11
CA ILE A 119 -0.37 -3.33 -5.63
C ILE A 119 -0.46 -2.70 -7.02
N LEU A 120 0.28 -1.63 -7.25
CA LEU A 120 0.21 -0.82 -8.47
C LEU A 120 1.48 -0.91 -9.34
N GLY A 121 1.44 -0.18 -10.47
CA GLY A 121 2.39 -0.28 -11.58
C GLY A 121 3.41 0.87 -11.62
N ASN A 122 3.57 1.47 -12.81
CA ASN A 122 4.48 2.59 -13.05
C ASN A 122 3.78 3.94 -13.30
N GLY A 123 2.45 3.97 -13.21
CA GLY A 123 1.62 5.15 -13.46
C GLY A 123 1.62 6.13 -12.28
N ASN A 124 1.21 7.38 -12.50
CA ASN A 124 0.91 8.28 -11.38
C ASN A 124 -0.53 8.02 -10.94
N ASP A 125 -0.69 7.20 -9.92
CA ASP A 125 -1.97 6.62 -9.58
C ASP A 125 -2.70 7.44 -8.50
N PHE A 126 -4.03 7.43 -8.56
CA PHE A 126 -4.91 8.00 -7.55
C PHE A 126 -5.79 6.88 -7.00
N VAL A 127 -5.53 6.48 -5.76
CA VAL A 127 -6.25 5.39 -5.10
C VAL A 127 -6.89 5.90 -3.83
N THR A 128 -8.19 5.62 -3.68
CA THR A 128 -8.90 5.82 -2.42
C THR A 128 -9.45 4.48 -1.92
N VAL A 129 -9.14 4.14 -0.68
CA VAL A 129 -9.76 3.03 0.06
C VAL A 129 -10.59 3.62 1.18
N ALA A 130 -11.90 3.36 1.15
CA ALA A 130 -12.85 3.87 2.12
C ALA A 130 -13.32 2.76 3.07
N GLY A 131 -13.52 3.10 4.33
CA GLY A 131 -13.96 2.18 5.38
C GLY A 131 -13.13 2.31 6.65
N ASP A 132 -13.33 1.37 7.55
CA ASP A 132 -12.63 1.20 8.84
C ASP A 132 -11.86 -0.14 8.88
N HIS A 133 -11.36 -0.59 7.72
CA HIS A 133 -10.76 -1.91 7.53
C HIS A 133 -9.27 -1.77 7.21
N ASP A 134 -8.47 -2.65 7.80
CA ASP A 134 -7.02 -2.67 7.62
C ASP A 134 -6.68 -2.90 6.14
N THR A 135 -5.86 -2.00 5.59
CA THR A 135 -5.52 -1.95 4.17
C THR A 135 -4.02 -2.04 3.98
N ILE A 136 -3.59 -2.88 3.05
CA ILE A 136 -2.23 -2.89 2.50
C ILE A 136 -2.27 -2.21 1.13
N LEU A 137 -1.59 -1.09 0.97
CA LEU A 137 -1.55 -0.33 -0.29
C LEU A 137 -0.12 -0.01 -0.70
N SER A 138 0.26 -0.38 -1.92
CA SER A 138 1.56 -0.09 -2.53
C SER A 138 1.35 0.70 -3.81
N GLY A 139 1.89 1.92 -3.85
CA GLY A 139 1.80 2.87 -4.96
C GLY A 139 2.59 2.45 -6.20
N GLY A 140 3.64 1.65 -6.02
CA GLY A 140 4.52 1.26 -7.13
C GLY A 140 5.46 2.39 -7.56
N ASN A 141 5.75 2.49 -8.85
CA ASN A 141 6.51 3.65 -9.34
C ASN A 141 5.51 4.68 -9.85
N GLY A 142 5.78 5.97 -9.64
CA GLY A 142 4.81 6.99 -9.98
C GLY A 142 4.92 8.18 -9.04
N ASN A 143 4.13 9.23 -9.26
CA ASN A 143 3.86 10.20 -8.21
C ASN A 143 2.43 9.95 -7.78
N ASP A 144 2.27 9.10 -6.77
CA ASP A 144 0.99 8.51 -6.42
C ASP A 144 0.26 9.36 -5.39
N THR A 145 -1.06 9.27 -5.40
CA THR A 145 -1.92 9.81 -4.35
C THR A 145 -2.68 8.64 -3.74
N LEU A 146 -2.27 8.27 -2.53
CA LEU A 146 -2.72 7.10 -1.80
C LEU A 146 -3.51 7.58 -0.59
N ILE A 147 -4.81 7.32 -0.57
CA ILE A 147 -5.70 7.74 0.49
C ILE A 147 -6.40 6.50 1.04
N THR A 148 -6.08 6.11 2.26
CA THR A 148 -6.91 5.20 3.05
C THR A 148 -7.78 6.03 4.00
N SER A 149 -8.56 5.40 4.88
CA SER A 149 -9.45 6.19 5.73
C SER A 149 -9.48 5.75 7.17
N GLY A 150 -9.53 4.46 7.45
CA GLY A 150 -9.27 4.01 8.79
C GLY A 150 -9.28 2.50 8.88
N GLY A 151 -8.97 2.00 10.06
CA GLY A 151 -8.35 0.68 10.19
C GLY A 151 -6.85 0.87 10.43
N ASP A 152 -6.15 -0.17 10.88
CA ASP A 152 -4.70 -0.11 11.07
C ASP A 152 -4.04 -0.42 9.71
N ASP A 153 -3.70 0.62 8.93
CA ASP A 153 -3.29 0.51 7.54
C ASP A 153 -1.76 0.37 7.38
N TRP A 154 -1.34 -0.35 6.33
CA TRP A 154 0.02 -0.36 5.83
C TRP A 154 0.08 0.26 4.44
N VAL A 155 0.79 1.40 4.28
CA VAL A 155 0.84 2.12 3.01
C VAL A 155 2.28 2.40 2.58
N SER A 156 2.66 2.03 1.36
CA SER A 156 3.95 2.36 0.76
C SER A 156 3.79 3.25 -0.47
N GLY A 157 4.48 4.38 -0.49
CA GLY A 157 4.63 5.23 -1.68
C GLY A 157 5.59 4.65 -2.73
N ASP A 158 6.48 3.74 -2.31
CA ASP A 158 7.46 3.08 -3.17
C ASP A 158 8.39 4.04 -3.94
N ARG A 159 8.14 4.40 -5.20
CA ARG A 159 9.03 5.30 -5.95
C ARG A 159 8.28 6.43 -6.63
N GLY A 160 8.37 7.61 -6.03
CA GLY A 160 8.42 8.89 -6.70
C GLY A 160 8.09 9.98 -5.71
N ASN A 161 7.29 10.97 -6.09
CA ASN A 161 6.91 12.01 -5.15
C ASN A 161 5.46 11.78 -4.76
N ASP A 162 5.27 11.06 -3.66
CA ASP A 162 3.98 10.50 -3.32
C ASP A 162 3.23 11.38 -2.32
N SER A 163 1.91 11.35 -2.38
CA SER A 163 1.01 11.99 -1.42
C SER A 163 0.23 10.91 -0.71
N ILE A 164 0.50 10.71 0.58
CA ILE A 164 -0.07 9.63 1.38
C ILE A 164 -0.91 10.24 2.50
N SER A 165 -2.13 9.73 2.68
CA SER A 165 -3.01 10.05 3.80
C SER A 165 -3.67 8.78 4.30
N THR A 166 -3.45 8.39 5.56
CA THR A 166 -3.93 7.08 6.06
C THR A 166 -5.19 7.15 6.92
N GLY A 167 -5.43 8.29 7.58
CA GLY A 167 -6.69 8.54 8.27
C GLY A 167 -6.67 8.02 9.69
N ALA A 168 -7.71 7.32 10.15
CA ALA A 168 -7.84 6.95 11.56
C ALA A 168 -7.45 5.48 11.83
N GLY A 169 -6.48 5.24 12.71
CA GLY A 169 -5.94 3.91 12.96
C GLY A 169 -4.51 3.99 13.49
N ASN A 170 -3.89 2.85 13.79
CA ASN A 170 -2.45 2.81 14.04
C ASN A 170 -1.75 2.38 12.75
N ASP A 171 -1.38 3.36 11.95
CA ASP A 171 -0.93 3.16 10.60
C ASP A 171 0.59 2.97 10.52
N THR A 172 1.03 2.23 9.52
CA THR A 172 2.44 2.07 9.17
C THR A 172 2.67 2.54 7.75
N ILE A 173 3.44 3.61 7.58
CA ILE A 173 3.70 4.24 6.30
C ILE A 173 5.16 4.03 5.92
N VAL A 174 5.42 3.43 4.76
CA VAL A 174 6.75 3.35 4.16
C VAL A 174 6.89 4.45 3.12
N THR A 175 7.77 5.42 3.37
CA THR A 175 7.84 6.62 2.52
C THR A 175 8.27 6.30 1.09
N GLY A 176 9.13 5.29 0.91
CA GLY A 176 9.71 5.01 -0.40
C GLY A 176 10.82 5.99 -0.79
N LEU A 177 10.98 6.22 -2.10
CA LEU A 177 12.02 7.04 -2.72
C LEU A 177 11.41 8.24 -3.46
N GLY A 178 11.58 9.43 -2.89
CA GLY A 178 11.49 10.69 -3.60
C GLY A 178 11.00 11.78 -2.65
N ARG A 179 10.19 12.72 -3.14
CA ARG A 179 9.71 13.83 -2.32
C ARG A 179 8.27 13.63 -1.89
N ASP A 180 8.12 13.05 -0.73
CA ASP A 180 6.83 12.56 -0.25
C ASP A 180 6.17 13.58 0.66
N THR A 181 4.83 13.60 0.64
CA THR A 181 4.00 14.34 1.59
C THR A 181 3.10 13.34 2.28
N ILE A 182 3.18 13.28 3.60
CA ILE A 182 2.56 12.24 4.41
C ILE A 182 1.75 12.91 5.52
N ASP A 183 0.48 12.54 5.59
CA ASP A 183 -0.43 12.82 6.69
C ASP A 183 -0.81 11.46 7.28
N ALA A 184 -0.27 11.15 8.45
CA ALA A 184 -0.50 9.85 9.08
C ALA A 184 -1.87 9.77 9.81
N GLY A 185 -2.50 10.92 10.07
CA GLY A 185 -3.86 10.99 10.57
C GLY A 185 -4.01 10.76 12.08
N GLU A 186 -5.11 10.14 12.50
CA GLU A 186 -5.44 9.94 13.91
C GLU A 186 -4.98 8.57 14.39
N GLY A 187 -4.08 8.51 15.38
CA GLY A 187 -3.83 7.29 16.13
C GLY A 187 -2.43 7.17 16.66
N PHE A 188 -1.80 6.01 16.50
CA PHE A 188 -0.38 5.83 16.78
C PHE A 188 0.31 5.34 15.53
N ASP A 189 1.00 6.24 14.86
CA ASP A 189 1.46 6.03 13.50
C ASP A 189 2.97 5.93 13.42
N VAL A 190 3.41 5.05 12.52
CA VAL A 190 4.82 4.75 12.29
C VAL A 190 5.19 5.09 10.86
N VAL A 191 6.06 6.07 10.68
CA VAL A 191 6.63 6.39 9.36
C VAL A 191 8.04 5.82 9.24
N GLN A 192 8.22 4.91 8.29
CA GLN A 192 9.45 4.17 8.04
C GLN A 192 10.22 4.75 6.86
N PHE A 193 11.51 5.00 7.08
CA PHE A 193 12.42 5.55 6.09
C PHE A 193 13.45 4.53 5.60
N ASN A 194 13.65 4.53 4.29
CA ASN A 194 14.74 3.79 3.67
C ASN A 194 16.11 4.45 3.96
N GLY A 195 16.80 3.91 4.96
CA GLY A 195 18.19 4.22 5.30
C GLY A 195 18.42 4.47 6.78
N ASP A 196 19.69 4.44 7.18
CA ASP A 196 20.11 4.69 8.56
C ASP A 196 19.79 6.14 8.98
N ILE A 197 19.42 6.37 10.25
CA ILE A 197 19.11 7.72 10.74
C ILE A 197 20.28 8.70 10.56
N GLY A 198 21.51 8.18 10.60
CA GLY A 198 22.74 8.92 10.30
C GLY A 198 22.75 9.60 8.93
N ASN A 199 21.87 9.20 8.01
CA ASN A 199 21.71 9.78 6.67
C ASN A 199 20.72 10.94 6.63
N PHE A 200 19.93 11.17 7.67
CA PHE A 200 18.86 12.16 7.67
C PHE A 200 19.20 13.42 8.49
N ARG A 201 18.45 14.48 8.21
CA ARG A 201 18.29 15.69 9.02
C ARG A 201 16.81 15.96 9.15
N LEU A 202 16.38 16.31 10.34
CA LEU A 202 15.00 16.61 10.64
C LEU A 202 14.87 18.11 10.90
N PHE A 203 13.89 18.74 10.28
CA PHE A 203 13.58 20.15 10.46
C PHE A 203 12.10 20.28 10.79
N ASP A 204 11.79 20.83 11.96
CA ASP A 204 10.45 21.34 12.25
C ASP A 204 10.16 22.50 11.28
N VAL A 205 9.09 22.37 10.50
CA VAL A 205 8.69 23.37 9.51
C VAL A 205 7.44 24.17 9.92
N GLY A 206 6.95 23.95 11.15
CA GLY A 206 5.78 24.60 11.73
C GLY A 206 4.49 23.81 11.56
N ASP A 207 3.44 24.24 12.26
CA ASP A 207 2.08 23.67 12.20
C ASP A 207 1.93 22.19 12.59
N GLY A 208 2.96 21.57 13.18
CA GLY A 208 2.99 20.14 13.49
C GLY A 208 3.85 19.33 12.50
N ASP A 209 4.20 19.94 11.37
CA ASP A 209 4.89 19.27 10.28
C ASP A 209 6.40 19.16 10.51
N LEU A 210 6.94 18.04 10.04
CA LEU A 210 8.35 17.71 10.10
C LEU A 210 8.89 17.40 8.70
N LEU A 211 9.90 18.13 8.28
CA LEU A 211 10.69 17.80 7.09
C LEU A 211 11.83 16.85 7.46
N VAL A 212 11.77 15.62 6.96
CA VAL A 212 12.83 14.62 7.05
C VAL A 212 13.62 14.60 5.75
N HIS A 213 14.87 15.03 5.81
CA HIS A 213 15.71 15.28 4.63
C HIS A 213 16.91 14.35 4.57
N ASN A 214 17.03 13.54 3.51
CA ASN A 214 18.19 12.67 3.31
C ASN A 214 19.40 13.48 2.81
N LYS A 215 20.47 13.52 3.61
CA LYS A 215 21.73 14.24 3.32
C LYS A 215 22.50 13.65 2.14
N GLN A 216 22.37 12.34 1.91
CA GLN A 216 23.09 11.64 0.86
C GLN A 216 22.37 11.75 -0.48
N SER A 217 21.04 11.76 -0.44
CA SER A 217 20.16 11.90 -1.60
C SER A 217 19.11 12.96 -1.33
N PRO A 218 19.38 14.26 -1.55
CA PRO A 218 18.44 15.36 -1.31
C PRO A 218 17.15 15.30 -2.17
N ALA A 219 17.11 14.40 -3.15
CA ALA A 219 15.89 14.07 -3.88
C ALA A 219 14.92 13.20 -3.06
N ASN A 220 15.41 12.54 -2.00
CA ASN A 220 14.65 11.73 -1.08
C ASN A 220 14.40 12.52 0.21
N SER A 221 13.16 12.93 0.44
CA SER A 221 12.75 13.68 1.62
C SER A 221 11.25 13.56 1.80
N ALA A 222 10.77 13.53 3.04
CA ALA A 222 9.33 13.57 3.31
C ALA A 222 8.99 14.79 4.17
N VAL A 223 7.85 15.42 3.89
CA VAL A 223 7.15 16.26 4.87
C VAL A 223 6.10 15.37 5.52
N ILE A 224 6.11 15.31 6.85
CA ILE A 224 5.25 14.43 7.64
C ILE A 224 4.47 15.28 8.64
N SER A 225 3.17 15.06 8.73
CA SER A 225 2.31 15.48 9.84
C SER A 225 1.78 14.26 10.60
N ASP A 226 1.36 14.50 11.84
CA ASP A 226 0.53 13.59 12.64
C ASP A 226 1.11 12.18 12.85
N ALA A 227 2.44 12.05 12.93
CA ALA A 227 3.10 10.77 13.20
C ALA A 227 3.76 10.74 14.58
N GLU A 228 3.64 9.62 15.30
CA GLU A 228 4.25 9.43 16.64
C GLU A 228 5.65 8.84 16.58
N LEU A 229 5.96 8.04 15.56
CA LEU A 229 7.22 7.30 15.49
C LEU A 229 7.83 7.35 14.10
N LEU A 230 9.10 7.75 14.04
CA LEU A 230 9.92 7.58 12.84
C LEU A 230 10.86 6.39 13.02
N GLN A 231 10.88 5.47 12.06
CA GLN A 231 11.74 4.28 12.08
C GLN A 231 12.72 4.25 10.91
N PHE A 232 13.92 3.76 11.17
CA PHE A 232 15.04 3.72 10.21
C PHE A 232 15.64 2.31 10.11
N ASN A 233 16.38 2.05 9.02
CA ASN A 233 16.87 0.70 8.70
C ASN A 233 17.96 0.16 9.65
N ASP A 234 18.59 1.02 10.45
CA ASP A 234 19.54 0.64 11.49
C ASP A 234 18.87 0.25 12.81
N ASN A 235 17.54 0.05 12.80
CA ASN A 235 16.69 -0.18 13.98
C ASN A 235 16.72 0.97 14.99
N GLU A 236 17.17 2.16 14.58
CA GLU A 236 17.00 3.37 15.37
C GLU A 236 15.60 3.95 15.11
N SER A 237 15.06 4.61 16.12
CA SER A 237 13.74 5.23 16.03
C SER A 237 13.72 6.55 16.76
N ILE A 238 12.91 7.47 16.27
CA ILE A 238 12.66 8.77 16.88
C ILE A 238 11.20 8.81 17.28
N VAL A 239 10.95 8.87 18.58
CA VAL A 239 9.62 9.16 19.10
C VAL A 239 9.38 10.65 18.94
N LEU A 240 8.37 10.98 18.16
CA LEU A 240 7.82 12.32 18.08
C LEU A 240 6.87 12.47 19.27
N VAL A 241 7.13 13.48 20.10
CA VAL A 241 6.25 13.78 21.22
C VAL A 241 5.23 14.72 20.67
N ASP A 242 4.03 14.22 20.41
CA ASP A 242 2.97 15.10 19.97
C ASP A 242 2.55 16.06 21.09
N ASN A 243 2.30 17.31 20.71
CA ASN A 243 1.48 18.23 21.48
C ASN A 243 0.05 18.12 20.97
N GLU A 244 -0.49 16.89 20.93
CA GLU A 244 -1.93 16.64 20.83
C GLU A 244 -2.60 17.38 21.99
N THR A 245 -2.94 18.64 21.77
CA THR A 245 -3.87 19.35 22.64
C THR A 245 -5.21 18.69 22.42
N GLU A 246 -5.57 17.79 23.34
CA GLU A 246 -6.97 17.37 23.53
C GLU A 246 -7.86 18.61 23.47
N ALA A 247 -8.63 18.76 22.39
CA ALA A 247 -9.59 19.84 22.18
C ALA A 247 -11.00 19.42 22.60
#